data_AF-A0AAD5UNJ2-F1
#
_entry.id   AF-A0AAD5UNJ2-F1
#
_cell.length_a   1.000
_cell.length_b   1.000
_cell.length_c   1.000
_cell.angle_alpha   90.00
_cell.angle_beta   90.00
_cell.angle_gamma   90.00
#
_symmetry.space_group_name_H-M   'P 1'
#
loop_
_entity.id
_entity.type
_entity.pdbx_description
1 polymer ?
#
loop_
_entity_poly.entity_id
_entity_poly.type
_entity_poly.pdbx_seq_one_letter_code
_entity_poly.pdbx_strand_id
1 'polypeptide(L)'
;MKLVEQFGEQSFDAVYAIEATVHAPTWEGVYGEIKKVLKPGGIFGVYEWCMTDTWDATNPSHKELAHKIEIGNGIPEMRSINSAREALKKVGFEIIHEEDLADRPDEIPWYYPLEGDIFKAQTAWDLLTCWRTSGSGKFVTHHALWWMEKVGIVPSGTWECFV
;
A
#
# COMPACT_ATOMS: atom_id res chain seq x y z
N MET A 1 14.54 -3.28 10.75
CA MET A 1 14.64 -2.03 11.52
C MET A 1 14.88 -2.40 12.97
N LYS A 2 15.63 -1.61 13.74
CA LYS A 2 15.88 -1.89 15.16
C LYS A 2 15.33 -0.73 15.99
N LEU A 3 14.03 -0.76 16.26
CA LEU A 3 13.32 0.36 16.89
C LEU A 3 13.82 0.57 18.33
N VAL A 4 14.12 -0.51 19.03
CA VAL A 4 14.62 -0.46 20.41
C VAL A 4 15.98 0.24 20.52
N GLU A 5 16.88 0.07 19.55
CA GLU A 5 18.18 0.75 19.58
C GLU A 5 18.04 2.27 19.43
N GLN A 6 17.02 2.73 18.71
CA GLN A 6 16.79 4.16 18.45
C GLN A 6 15.96 4.84 19.54
N PHE A 7 14.95 4.14 20.07
CA PHE A 7 13.93 4.74 20.94
C PHE A 7 13.93 4.18 22.37
N GLY A 8 14.58 3.05 22.61
CA GLY A 8 14.45 2.29 23.87
C GLY A 8 13.19 1.40 23.90
N GLU A 9 13.16 0.47 24.85
CA GLU A 9 11.97 -0.34 25.13
C GLU A 9 10.93 0.48 25.91
N GLN A 10 9.65 0.19 25.69
CA GLN A 10 8.53 0.76 26.46
C GLN A 10 8.51 2.31 26.46
N SER A 11 8.87 2.91 25.33
CA SER A 11 8.99 4.35 25.19
C SER A 11 7.68 5.03 24.80
N PHE A 12 6.78 4.34 24.11
CA PHE A 12 5.57 4.93 23.53
C PHE A 12 4.30 4.36 24.14
N ASP A 13 3.30 5.24 24.37
CA ASP A 13 1.95 4.84 24.77
C ASP A 13 1.14 4.33 23.57
N ALA A 14 1.43 4.80 22.36
CA ALA A 14 0.83 4.33 21.13
C ALA A 14 1.82 4.42 19.95
N VAL A 15 1.66 3.54 18.98
CA VAL A 15 2.39 3.53 17.69
C VAL A 15 1.36 3.39 16.58
N TYR A 16 1.58 4.05 15.45
CA TYR A 16 0.78 3.82 14.25
C TYR A 16 1.66 3.59 13.02
N ALA A 17 1.14 2.80 12.09
CA ALA A 17 1.73 2.60 10.77
C ALA A 17 0.64 2.69 9.70
N ILE A 18 0.86 3.52 8.69
CA ILE A 18 -0.04 3.67 7.54
C ILE A 18 0.75 3.27 6.31
N GLU A 19 0.39 2.14 5.71
CA GLU A 19 0.95 1.60 4.46
C GLU A 19 2.49 1.47 4.46
N ALA A 20 3.11 1.38 5.64
CA ALA A 20 4.56 1.36 5.77
C ALA A 20 5.10 -0.06 6.03
N THR A 21 4.38 -0.87 6.79
CA THR A 21 4.82 -2.19 7.24
C THR A 21 4.76 -3.25 6.14
N VAL A 22 3.96 -3.04 5.09
CA VAL A 22 3.95 -3.88 3.88
C VAL A 22 5.34 -4.04 3.24
N HIS A 23 6.21 -3.02 3.36
CA HIS A 23 7.58 -3.06 2.81
C HIS A 23 8.57 -3.83 3.71
N ALA A 24 8.16 -4.28 4.89
CA ALA A 24 9.03 -5.04 5.78
C ALA A 24 9.31 -6.44 5.20
N PRO A 25 10.53 -6.99 5.42
CA PRO A 25 10.87 -8.35 5.00
C PRO A 25 9.93 -9.40 5.61
N THR A 26 9.48 -9.19 6.84
CA THR A 26 8.47 -10.02 7.53
C THR A 26 7.62 -9.14 8.43
N TRP A 27 6.35 -9.50 8.59
CA TRP A 27 5.44 -8.81 9.50
C TRP A 27 5.77 -9.08 10.96
N GLU A 28 6.11 -10.32 11.34
CA GLU A 28 6.52 -10.61 12.73
C GLU A 28 7.77 -9.85 13.14
N GLY A 29 8.70 -9.62 12.21
CA GLY A 29 9.90 -8.83 12.48
C GLY A 29 9.58 -7.38 12.83
N VAL A 30 8.75 -6.70 12.01
CA VAL A 30 8.43 -5.28 12.25
C VAL A 30 7.41 -5.10 13.38
N TYR A 31 6.37 -5.94 13.46
CA TYR A 31 5.38 -5.88 14.54
C TYR A 31 6.01 -6.23 15.89
N GLY A 32 6.96 -7.18 15.93
CA GLY A 32 7.69 -7.51 17.15
C GLY A 32 8.53 -6.34 17.67
N GLU A 33 9.18 -5.59 16.78
CA GLU A 33 9.90 -4.37 17.17
C GLU A 33 8.95 -3.28 17.68
N ILE A 34 7.78 -3.10 17.05
CA ILE A 34 6.74 -2.17 17.50
C ILE A 34 6.25 -2.56 18.90
N LYS A 35 6.04 -3.86 19.15
CA LYS A 35 5.61 -4.36 20.47
C LYS A 35 6.60 -4.02 21.57
N LYS A 36 7.91 -4.10 21.31
CA LYS A 36 8.95 -3.81 22.31
C LYS A 36 9.03 -2.34 22.70
N VAL A 37 8.81 -1.43 21.75
CA VAL A 37 8.85 0.02 22.02
C VAL A 37 7.54 0.54 22.62
N LEU A 38 6.47 -0.25 22.59
CA LEU A 38 5.22 0.06 23.29
C LEU A 38 5.33 -0.23 24.79
N LYS A 39 4.80 0.68 25.60
CA LYS A 39 4.58 0.46 27.04
C LYS A 39 3.57 -0.68 27.25
N PRO A 40 3.58 -1.33 28.44
CA PRO A 40 2.51 -2.25 28.81
C PRO A 40 1.13 -1.59 28.67
N GLY A 41 0.23 -2.22 27.91
CA GLY A 41 -1.10 -1.68 27.60
C GLY A 41 -1.15 -0.63 26.47
N GLY A 42 -0.02 -0.33 25.83
CA GLY A 42 0.03 0.59 24.69
C GLY A 42 -0.67 0.04 23.44
N ILE A 43 -1.10 0.95 22.57
CA ILE A 43 -1.93 0.64 21.40
C ILE A 43 -1.12 0.72 20.10
N PHE A 44 -1.29 -0.26 19.22
CA PHE A 44 -0.77 -0.23 17.86
C PHE A 44 -1.93 -0.09 16.86
N GLY A 45 -1.93 0.99 16.07
CA GLY A 45 -2.84 1.16 14.93
C GLY A 45 -2.12 0.87 13.62
N VAL A 46 -2.67 0.00 12.79
CA VAL A 46 -2.08 -0.33 11.48
C VAL A 46 -3.12 -0.24 10.38
N TYR A 47 -2.79 0.48 9.31
CA TYR A 47 -3.49 0.42 8.03
C TYR A 47 -2.53 -0.26 7.04
N GLU A 48 -2.89 -1.47 6.61
CA GLU A 48 -2.00 -2.38 5.88
C GLU A 48 -2.56 -2.78 4.52
N TRP A 49 -1.68 -2.92 3.53
CA TRP A 49 -2.01 -3.55 2.25
C TRP A 49 -1.95 -5.07 2.38
N CYS A 50 -3.08 -5.72 2.15
CA CYS A 50 -3.22 -7.17 2.20
C CYS A 50 -3.94 -7.69 0.95
N MET A 51 -3.62 -8.92 0.55
CA MET A 51 -4.47 -9.67 -0.37
C MET A 51 -5.72 -10.16 0.35
N THR A 52 -6.86 -10.04 -0.32
CA THR A 52 -8.18 -10.44 0.22
C THR A 52 -8.27 -11.96 0.40
N ASP A 53 -9.29 -12.42 1.14
CA ASP A 53 -9.55 -13.86 1.33
C ASP A 53 -9.95 -14.58 0.02
N THR A 54 -10.34 -13.83 -1.02
CA THR A 54 -10.66 -14.37 -2.36
C THR A 54 -9.43 -14.49 -3.26
N TRP A 55 -8.27 -13.98 -2.84
CA TRP A 55 -7.05 -14.10 -3.61
C TRP A 55 -6.58 -15.57 -3.67
N ASP A 56 -6.03 -15.95 -4.82
CA ASP A 56 -5.59 -17.31 -5.09
C ASP A 56 -4.24 -17.27 -5.81
N ALA A 57 -3.18 -17.69 -5.12
CA ALA A 57 -1.84 -17.76 -5.67
C ALA A 57 -1.71 -18.78 -6.82
N THR A 58 -2.64 -19.71 -7.00
CA THR A 58 -2.62 -20.65 -8.12
C THR A 58 -3.25 -20.08 -9.38
N ASN A 59 -4.07 -19.03 -9.26
CA ASN A 59 -4.69 -18.33 -10.38
C ASN A 59 -3.67 -17.36 -11.03
N PRO A 60 -3.30 -17.57 -12.32
CA PRO A 60 -2.33 -16.72 -13.01
C PRO A 60 -2.74 -15.25 -13.10
N SER A 61 -4.04 -14.98 -13.26
CA SER A 61 -4.56 -13.60 -13.34
C SER A 61 -4.44 -12.86 -12.01
N HIS A 62 -4.70 -13.55 -10.90
CA HIS A 62 -4.53 -12.98 -9.55
C HIS A 62 -3.06 -12.70 -9.25
N LYS A 63 -2.16 -13.60 -9.66
CA LYS A 63 -0.70 -13.39 -9.57
C LYS A 63 -0.24 -12.18 -10.38
N GLU A 64 -0.70 -12.06 -11.63
CA GLU A 64 -0.34 -10.93 -12.49
C GLU A 64 -0.80 -9.60 -11.87
N LEU A 65 -2.02 -9.55 -11.31
CA LEU A 65 -2.53 -8.35 -10.66
C LEU A 65 -1.73 -7.99 -9.41
N ALA A 66 -1.45 -8.95 -8.53
CA ALA A 66 -0.61 -8.75 -7.35
C ALA A 66 0.77 -8.22 -7.74
N HIS A 67 1.38 -8.80 -8.77
CA HIS A 67 2.69 -8.38 -9.26
C HIS A 67 2.70 -6.94 -9.81
N LYS A 68 1.62 -6.51 -10.49
CA LYS A 68 1.48 -5.12 -10.93
C LYS A 68 1.38 -4.15 -9.75
N ILE A 69 0.69 -4.55 -8.67
CA ILE A 69 0.61 -3.76 -7.43
C ILE A 69 2.00 -3.67 -6.78
N GLU A 70 2.72 -4.80 -6.70
CA GLU A 70 4.07 -4.88 -6.15
C GLU A 70 5.05 -3.94 -6.86
N ILE A 71 5.11 -4.01 -8.19
CA ILE A 71 5.96 -3.11 -8.99
C ILE A 71 5.52 -1.65 -8.82
N GLY A 72 4.23 -1.37 -8.98
CA GLY A 72 3.71 -0.01 -8.99
C GLY A 72 3.88 0.73 -7.67
N ASN A 73 3.88 0.02 -6.54
CA ASN A 73 4.01 0.60 -5.20
C ASN A 73 5.37 0.31 -4.55
N GLY A 74 6.28 -0.43 -5.21
CA GLY A 74 7.55 -0.84 -4.61
C GLY A 74 7.38 -1.78 -3.40
N ILE A 75 6.35 -2.63 -3.44
CA ILE A 75 6.08 -3.61 -2.39
C ILE A 75 6.84 -4.91 -2.71
N PRO A 76 7.67 -5.44 -1.79
CA PRO A 76 8.47 -6.64 -2.06
C PRO A 76 7.63 -7.90 -2.33
N GLU A 77 6.53 -8.07 -1.59
CA GLU A 77 5.61 -9.21 -1.71
C GLU A 77 4.29 -8.83 -1.07
N MET A 78 3.19 -8.95 -1.82
CA MET A 78 1.85 -8.83 -1.28
C MET A 78 1.47 -10.10 -0.51
N ARG A 79 1.02 -9.95 0.73
CA ARG A 79 0.69 -11.07 1.63
C ARG A 79 -0.80 -11.07 1.98
N SER A 80 -1.33 -12.24 2.33
CA SER A 80 -2.76 -12.38 2.68
C SER A 80 -3.12 -11.65 3.97
N ILE A 81 -4.37 -11.20 4.07
CA ILE A 81 -4.91 -10.60 5.31
C ILE A 81 -4.79 -11.56 6.51
N ASN A 82 -4.97 -12.87 6.29
CA ASN A 82 -4.76 -13.88 7.32
C ASN A 82 -3.32 -13.89 7.84
N SER A 83 -2.33 -13.71 6.97
CA SER A 83 -0.93 -13.63 7.39
C SER A 83 -0.66 -12.40 8.29
N ALA A 84 -1.36 -11.29 8.10
CA ALA A 84 -1.21 -10.10 8.95
C ALA A 84 -1.78 -10.37 10.35
N ARG A 85 -2.97 -10.95 10.42
CA ARG A 85 -3.62 -11.35 11.67
C ARG A 85 -2.75 -12.31 12.48
N GLU A 86 -2.23 -13.34 11.83
CA GLU A 86 -1.39 -14.34 12.51
C GLU A 86 -0.06 -13.75 12.96
N ALA A 87 0.55 -12.85 12.18
CA ALA A 87 1.77 -12.16 12.59
C ALA A 87 1.56 -11.30 13.84
N LEU A 88 0.46 -10.53 13.91
CA LEU A 88 0.09 -9.74 15.09
C LEU A 88 -0.07 -10.61 16.34
N LYS A 89 -0.86 -11.69 16.25
CA LYS A 89 -1.08 -12.63 17.36
C LYS A 89 0.23 -13.28 17.83
N LYS A 90 1.04 -13.73 16.88
CA LYS A 90 2.31 -14.43 17.14
C LYS A 90 3.33 -13.56 17.89
N VAL A 91 3.34 -12.25 17.67
CA VAL A 91 4.20 -11.32 18.43
C VAL A 91 3.57 -10.84 19.74
N GLY A 92 2.38 -11.31 20.08
CA GLY A 92 1.71 -11.00 21.36
C GLY A 92 0.84 -9.75 21.33
N PHE A 93 0.31 -9.36 20.17
CA PHE A 93 -0.81 -8.41 20.12
C PHE A 93 -2.15 -9.13 20.24
N GLU A 94 -3.09 -8.45 20.90
CA GLU A 94 -4.52 -8.76 20.86
C GLU A 94 -5.17 -7.82 19.85
N ILE A 95 -5.93 -8.37 18.90
CA ILE A 95 -6.66 -7.58 17.90
C ILE A 95 -7.96 -7.12 18.55
N ILE A 96 -8.02 -5.85 18.94
CA ILE A 96 -9.20 -5.25 19.58
C ILE A 96 -10.25 -4.77 18.58
N HIS A 97 -9.82 -4.44 17.36
CA HIS A 97 -10.67 -4.00 16.26
C HIS A 97 -9.95 -4.24 14.93
N GLU A 98 -10.68 -4.71 13.94
CA GLU A 98 -10.22 -4.90 12.57
C GLU A 98 -11.40 -4.61 11.64
N GLU A 99 -11.11 -3.98 10.51
CA GLU A 99 -12.08 -3.69 9.47
C GLU A 99 -11.39 -3.72 8.10
N ASP A 100 -12.05 -4.31 7.11
CA ASP A 100 -11.62 -4.20 5.71
C ASP A 100 -12.14 -2.88 5.12
N LEU A 101 -11.24 -1.91 4.98
CA LEU A 101 -11.58 -0.61 4.42
C LEU A 101 -11.92 -0.67 2.93
N ALA A 102 -11.53 -1.73 2.22
CA ALA A 102 -11.83 -1.89 0.80
C ALA A 102 -13.26 -2.38 0.55
N ASP A 103 -13.91 -3.01 1.54
CA ASP A 103 -15.27 -3.56 1.47
C ASP A 103 -16.33 -2.64 2.14
N ARG A 104 -15.95 -1.41 2.51
CA ARG A 104 -16.90 -0.45 3.06
C ARG A 104 -17.98 -0.09 2.04
N PRO A 105 -19.26 -0.01 2.45
CA PRO A 105 -20.36 0.39 1.57
C PRO A 105 -20.40 1.92 1.40
N ASP A 106 -19.28 2.52 1.04
CA ASP A 106 -19.18 3.95 0.78
C ASP A 106 -19.87 4.31 -0.54
N GLU A 107 -20.58 5.44 -0.58
CA GLU A 107 -21.27 5.92 -1.78
C GLU A 107 -20.28 6.17 -2.94
N ILE A 108 -19.09 6.65 -2.60
CA ILE A 108 -17.98 6.84 -3.53
C ILE A 108 -16.92 5.78 -3.21
N PRO A 109 -16.64 4.84 -4.13
CA PRO A 109 -15.62 3.83 -3.92
C PRO A 109 -14.24 4.45 -3.70
N TRP A 110 -13.42 3.87 -2.81
CA TRP A 110 -12.08 4.37 -2.51
C TRP A 110 -11.18 4.46 -3.76
N TYR A 111 -11.40 3.59 -4.75
CA TYR A 111 -10.64 3.53 -6.00
C TYR A 111 -11.15 4.49 -7.09
N TYR A 112 -12.18 5.28 -6.80
CA TYR A 112 -12.75 6.28 -7.71
C TYR A 112 -11.70 7.15 -8.46
N PRO A 113 -10.69 7.77 -7.82
CA PRO A 113 -9.71 8.57 -8.56
C PRO A 113 -8.73 7.73 -9.40
N LEU A 114 -8.72 6.41 -9.22
CA LEU A 114 -7.80 5.47 -9.86
C LEU A 114 -8.42 4.79 -11.08
N GLU A 115 -9.75 4.74 -11.18
CA GLU A 115 -10.46 4.01 -12.24
C GLU A 115 -10.36 4.68 -13.61
N GLY A 116 -10.03 5.98 -13.65
CA GLY A 116 -9.82 6.72 -14.89
C GLY A 116 -11.08 7.20 -15.60
N ASP A 117 -12.24 7.15 -14.93
CA ASP A 117 -13.52 7.57 -15.49
C ASP A 117 -13.82 9.04 -15.15
N ILE A 118 -13.59 9.92 -16.13
CA ILE A 118 -13.83 11.36 -15.99
C ILE A 118 -15.30 11.72 -15.80
N PHE A 119 -16.24 10.84 -16.17
CA PHE A 119 -17.67 11.11 -16.04
C PHE A 119 -18.16 10.98 -14.60
N LYS A 120 -17.36 10.36 -13.73
CA LYS A 120 -17.64 10.25 -12.30
C LYS A 120 -17.05 11.42 -11.49
N ALA A 121 -16.39 12.37 -12.16
CA ALA A 121 -15.80 13.56 -11.56
C ALA A 121 -16.79 14.31 -10.64
N GLN A 122 -16.45 14.45 -9.35
CA GLN A 122 -17.27 15.17 -8.36
C GLN A 122 -16.89 16.66 -8.28
N THR A 123 -15.66 16.99 -8.63
CA THR A 123 -15.14 18.36 -8.61
C THR A 123 -14.41 18.72 -9.91
N ALA A 124 -14.14 20.02 -10.12
CA ALA A 124 -13.31 20.45 -11.24
C ALA A 124 -11.87 19.92 -11.15
N TRP A 125 -11.36 19.68 -9.93
CA TRP A 125 -10.06 19.04 -9.72
C TRP A 125 -10.10 17.56 -10.11
N ASP A 126 -11.24 16.90 -9.90
CA ASP A 126 -11.43 15.49 -10.21
C ASP A 126 -11.34 15.21 -11.71
N LEU A 127 -11.74 16.16 -12.54
CA LEU A 127 -11.54 16.06 -13.99
C LEU A 127 -10.07 15.80 -14.33
N LEU A 128 -9.13 16.43 -13.62
CA LEU A 128 -7.70 16.21 -13.82
C LEU A 128 -7.23 14.90 -13.18
N THR A 129 -7.67 14.59 -11.96
CA THR A 129 -7.20 13.41 -11.22
C THR A 129 -7.74 12.09 -11.78
N CYS A 130 -8.96 12.06 -12.31
CA CYS A 130 -9.51 10.93 -13.05
C CYS A 130 -8.94 10.89 -14.49
N TRP A 131 -8.73 12.03 -15.14
CA TRP A 131 -8.15 12.03 -16.49
C TRP A 131 -6.74 11.44 -16.51
N ARG A 132 -5.85 11.81 -15.57
CA ARG A 132 -4.47 11.29 -15.54
C ARG A 132 -4.40 9.77 -15.40
N THR A 133 -5.41 9.14 -14.80
CA THR A 133 -5.50 7.68 -14.63
C THR A 133 -6.27 6.99 -15.76
N SER A 134 -6.95 7.75 -16.63
CA SER A 134 -7.59 7.26 -17.86
C SER A 134 -6.57 6.75 -18.88
N GLY A 135 -7.03 5.97 -19.87
CA GLY A 135 -6.18 5.51 -20.97
C GLY A 135 -5.52 6.67 -21.75
N SER A 136 -6.25 7.77 -21.94
CA SER A 136 -5.70 8.97 -22.62
C SER A 136 -4.66 9.71 -21.77
N GLY A 137 -4.88 9.81 -20.46
CA GLY A 137 -3.92 10.42 -19.53
C GLY A 137 -2.64 9.61 -19.46
N LYS A 138 -2.76 8.28 -19.31
CA LYS A 138 -1.63 7.35 -19.36
C LYS A 138 -0.84 7.48 -20.66
N PHE A 139 -1.51 7.54 -21.81
CA PHE A 139 -0.86 7.73 -23.11
C PHE A 139 -0.05 9.04 -23.17
N VAL A 140 -0.65 10.16 -22.75
CA VAL A 140 0.01 11.47 -22.73
C VAL A 140 1.21 11.45 -21.79
N THR A 141 1.06 10.95 -20.56
CA THR A 141 2.15 10.87 -19.58
C THR A 141 3.28 9.97 -20.06
N HIS A 142 2.96 8.80 -20.62
CA HIS A 142 3.95 7.85 -21.13
C HIS A 142 4.81 8.47 -22.24
N HIS A 143 4.19 9.12 -23.23
CA HIS A 143 4.93 9.75 -24.32
C HIS A 143 5.66 11.03 -23.90
N ALA A 144 5.11 11.79 -22.94
CA ALA A 144 5.81 12.92 -22.37
C ALA A 144 7.09 12.49 -21.65
N LEU A 145 7.03 11.42 -20.84
CA LEU A 145 8.20 10.86 -20.15
C LEU A 145 9.25 10.34 -21.13
N TRP A 146 8.82 9.61 -22.17
CA TRP A 146 9.71 9.18 -23.25
C TRP A 146 10.48 10.36 -23.88
N TRP A 147 9.76 11.45 -24.20
CA TRP A 147 10.37 12.62 -24.82
C TRP A 147 11.34 13.31 -23.85
N MET A 148 10.92 13.52 -22.60
CA MET A 148 11.75 14.15 -21.56
C MET A 148 13.02 13.35 -21.29
N GLU A 149 12.95 12.03 -21.33
CA GLU A 149 14.12 11.15 -21.19
C GLU A 149 15.05 11.31 -22.39
N LYS A 150 14.49 11.30 -23.62
CA LYS A 150 15.26 11.45 -24.86
C LYS A 150 16.03 12.76 -24.95
N VAL A 151 15.50 13.84 -24.39
CA VAL A 151 16.17 15.16 -24.36
C VAL A 151 16.99 15.40 -23.08
N GLY A 152 17.06 14.43 -22.17
CA GLY A 152 17.88 14.48 -20.95
C GLY A 152 17.31 15.33 -19.81
N ILE A 153 16.01 15.59 -19.79
CA ILE A 153 15.33 16.28 -18.66
C ILE A 153 15.14 15.33 -17.48
N VAL A 154 14.85 14.05 -17.75
CA VAL A 154 14.72 13.01 -16.72
C VAL A 154 15.80 11.93 -16.90
N PRO A 155 16.19 11.22 -15.82
CA PRO A 155 17.16 10.13 -15.89
C PRO A 155 16.76 9.02 -16.87
N SER A 156 17.74 8.37 -17.49
CA SER A 156 17.49 7.18 -18.32
C SER A 156 16.82 6.05 -17.53
N GLY A 157 15.87 5.37 -18.16
CA GLY A 157 15.03 4.34 -17.55
C GLY A 157 13.77 4.87 -16.87
N THR A 158 13.56 6.19 -16.78
CA THR A 158 12.34 6.76 -16.17
C THR A 158 11.09 6.34 -16.96
N TRP A 159 11.15 6.35 -18.28
CA TRP A 159 10.04 5.96 -19.15
C TRP A 159 9.63 4.50 -18.98
N GLU A 160 10.60 3.61 -18.75
CA GLU A 160 10.37 2.16 -18.60
C GLU A 160 9.67 1.81 -17.28
N CYS A 161 9.80 2.66 -16.25
CA CYS A 161 9.10 2.48 -14.97
C CYS A 161 7.59 2.77 -15.05
N PHE A 162 7.12 3.47 -16.09
CA PHE A 162 5.71 3.83 -16.27
C PHE A 162 5.09 3.03 -17.42
N VAL A 163 4.69 1.79 -17.10
CA VAL A 163 4.00 0.86 -18.02
C VAL A 163 2.49 0.88 -17.81
#